data_AF-A0A2S1XM56-F1
#
_entry.id   AF-A0A2S1XM56-F1
#
_cell.length_a   1.000
_cell.length_b   1.000
_cell.length_c   1.000
_cell.angle_alpha   90.00
_cell.angle_beta   90.00
_cell.angle_gamma   90.00
#
_symmetry.space_group_name_H-M   'P 1'
#
loop_
_entity.id
_entity.type
_entity.pdbx_description
1 polymer ?
#
loop_
_entity_poly.entity_id
_entity_poly.type
_entity_poly.pdbx_seq_one_letter_code
_entity_poly.pdbx_strand_id
1 'polypeptide(L)'
;MAPEFIWQPLIGLTSEEVWSFFRTSKIYMDFGYHPGKDRMPREAAISGCCVITGLRGAARHFEDISIPGKYKVEDPEGDAAKVIALVHDIMENFDDHSVAFEYYRRKILSEREEFFLQARNLF
;
A
#
# COMPACT_ATOMS: atom_id res chain seq x y z
N MET A 1 -10.85 16.75 8.80
CA MET A 1 -9.95 17.08 7.66
C MET A 1 -8.59 17.41 8.24
N ALA A 2 -7.50 16.95 7.62
CA ALA A 2 -6.12 17.08 8.08
C ALA A 2 -5.31 17.93 7.06
N PRO A 3 -5.50 19.26 7.06
CA PRO A 3 -4.93 20.17 6.06
C PRO A 3 -3.40 20.34 6.14
N GLU A 4 -2.80 19.92 7.25
CA GLU A 4 -1.35 19.91 7.48
C GLU A 4 -0.59 18.92 6.59
N PHE A 5 -1.28 17.96 5.98
CA PHE A 5 -0.70 17.01 5.04
C PHE A 5 -0.95 17.40 3.59
N ILE A 6 0.00 17.05 2.72
CA ILE A 6 -0.14 17.18 1.29
C ILE A 6 -0.84 15.92 0.77
N TRP A 7 -2.07 16.08 0.27
CA TRP A 7 -2.86 15.01 -0.32
C TRP A 7 -2.80 15.07 -1.84
N GLN A 8 -2.16 14.08 -2.46
CA GLN A 8 -2.07 13.98 -3.92
C GLN A 8 -2.97 12.83 -4.43
N PRO A 9 -4.08 13.13 -5.13
CA PRO A 9 -4.83 12.10 -5.84
C PRO A 9 -4.01 11.59 -7.03
N LEU A 10 -3.99 10.28 -7.25
CA LEU A 10 -3.32 9.63 -8.38
C LEU A 10 -4.30 9.40 -9.53
N ILE A 11 -4.71 10.47 -10.21
CA ILE A 11 -5.72 10.43 -11.28
C ILE A 11 -5.15 11.03 -12.56
N GLY A 12 -5.30 10.33 -13.69
CA GLY A 12 -4.85 10.81 -15.00
C GLY A 12 -3.33 10.92 -15.15
N LEU A 13 -2.57 10.29 -14.25
CA LEU A 13 -1.11 10.30 -14.25
C LEU A 13 -0.54 9.20 -15.14
N THR A 14 0.61 9.49 -15.74
CA THR A 14 1.46 8.48 -16.35
C THR A 14 2.06 7.55 -15.30
N SER A 15 2.57 6.40 -15.73
CA SER A 15 3.26 5.50 -14.79
C SER A 15 4.46 6.18 -14.13
N GLU A 16 5.25 6.94 -14.87
CA GLU A 16 6.43 7.64 -14.37
C GLU A 16 6.09 8.67 -13.28
N GLU A 17 5.01 9.42 -13.45
CA GLU A 17 4.51 10.36 -12.45
C GLU A 17 4.03 9.64 -11.17
N VAL A 18 3.30 8.53 -11.33
CA VAL A 18 2.89 7.70 -10.19
C VAL A 18 4.10 7.20 -9.40
N TRP A 19 5.12 6.69 -10.10
CA TRP A 19 6.37 6.25 -9.47
C TRP A 19 7.11 7.38 -8.76
N SER A 20 7.10 8.59 -9.33
CA SER A 20 7.69 9.77 -8.69
C SER A 20 7.00 10.10 -7.36
N PHE A 21 5.66 10.06 -7.32
CA PHE A 21 4.91 10.25 -6.09
C PHE A 21 5.19 9.15 -5.06
N PHE A 22 5.21 7.87 -5.46
CA PHE A 22 5.53 6.80 -4.52
C PHE A 22 6.91 6.94 -3.89
N ARG A 23 7.92 7.36 -4.65
CA ARG A 23 9.29 7.54 -4.11
C ARG A 23 9.45 8.73 -3.18
N THR A 24 8.51 9.68 -3.22
CA THR A 24 8.56 10.91 -2.43
C THR A 24 7.51 10.95 -1.32
N SER A 25 6.65 9.93 -1.25
CA SER A 25 5.56 9.84 -0.28
C SER A 25 5.88 8.82 0.81
N LYS A 26 5.40 9.10 2.03
CA LYS A 26 5.46 8.15 3.15
C LYS A 26 4.28 7.18 3.15
N ILE A 27 3.11 7.63 2.70
CA ILE A 27 1.86 6.88 2.80
C ILE A 27 1.21 6.80 1.42
N TYR A 28 0.67 5.63 1.10
CA TYR A 28 -0.28 5.42 0.02
C TYR A 28 -1.57 4.86 0.61
N MET A 29 -2.72 5.38 0.18
CA MET A 29 -4.03 4.92 0.63
C MET A 29 -4.88 4.47 -0.54
N ASP A 30 -5.48 3.29 -0.43
CA ASP A 30 -6.41 2.76 -1.43
C ASP A 30 -7.63 2.11 -0.75
N PHE A 31 -8.74 2.82 -0.79
CA PHE A 31 -10.02 2.37 -0.24
C PHE A 31 -10.95 1.79 -1.32
N GLY A 32 -10.43 1.58 -2.53
CA GLY A 32 -11.14 1.02 -3.66
C GLY A 32 -11.52 -0.45 -3.50
N TYR A 33 -12.17 -0.99 -4.53
CA TYR A 33 -12.43 -2.42 -4.63
C TYR A 33 -11.24 -3.12 -5.28
N HIS A 34 -10.69 -4.14 -4.61
CA HIS A 34 -9.57 -4.92 -5.12
C HIS A 34 -10.07 -6.26 -5.67
N PRO A 35 -10.04 -6.52 -7.00
CA PRO A 35 -10.46 -7.81 -7.57
C PRO A 35 -9.46 -8.94 -7.30
N GLY A 36 -8.23 -8.62 -6.88
CA GLY A 36 -7.16 -9.59 -6.61
C GLY A 36 -5.91 -8.90 -6.04
N LYS A 37 -4.72 -9.41 -6.38
CA LYS A 37 -3.43 -8.77 -6.06
C LYS A 37 -3.24 -7.50 -6.89
N ASP A 38 -3.70 -6.38 -6.37
CA ASP A 38 -3.64 -5.11 -7.09
C ASP A 38 -2.22 -4.53 -7.19
N ARG A 39 -1.97 -3.92 -8.35
CA ARG A 39 -0.66 -3.37 -8.72
C ARG A 39 -0.25 -2.17 -7.87
N MET A 40 -1.16 -1.22 -7.65
CA MET A 40 -0.83 0.07 -7.00
C MET A 40 -0.37 -0.09 -5.53
N PRO A 41 -1.08 -0.86 -4.66
CA PRO A 41 -0.59 -1.14 -3.30
C PRO A 41 0.80 -1.78 -3.26
N ARG A 42 1.09 -2.67 -4.23
CA ARG A 42 2.38 -3.37 -4.31
C ARG A 42 3.51 -2.43 -4.73
N GLU A 43 3.28 -1.62 -5.77
CA GLU A 43 4.27 -0.64 -6.26
C GLU A 43 4.57 0.43 -5.20
N ALA A 44 3.55 0.90 -4.48
CA ALA A 44 3.72 1.81 -3.37
C ALA A 44 4.55 1.19 -2.23
N ALA A 45 4.20 -0.04 -1.81
CA ALA A 45 4.93 -0.74 -0.74
C ALA A 45 6.41 -0.95 -1.07
N ILE A 46 6.72 -1.38 -2.30
CA ILE A 46 8.11 -1.56 -2.79
C ILE A 46 8.86 -0.23 -2.87
N SER A 47 8.16 0.87 -3.15
CA SER A 47 8.75 2.22 -3.17
C SER A 47 9.01 2.78 -1.77
N GLY A 48 8.62 2.08 -0.71
CA GLY A 48 8.87 2.47 0.68
C GLY A 48 7.65 3.05 1.40
N CYS A 49 6.50 3.19 0.74
CA CYS A 49 5.29 3.68 1.40
C CYS A 49 4.81 2.70 2.46
N CYS A 50 4.23 3.24 3.53
CA CYS A 50 3.22 2.54 4.33
C CYS A 50 1.91 2.54 3.54
N VAL A 51 1.29 1.37 3.38
CA VAL A 51 0.05 1.21 2.63
C VAL A 51 -1.12 1.11 3.60
N ILE A 52 -2.16 1.91 3.39
CA ILE A 52 -3.44 1.81 4.09
C ILE A 52 -4.49 1.37 3.08
N THR A 53 -5.23 0.30 3.35
CA THR A 53 -6.26 -0.20 2.42
C THR A 53 -7.63 -0.26 3.05
N GLY A 54 -8.65 -0.36 2.19
CA GLY A 54 -9.98 -0.84 2.60
C GLY A 54 -9.99 -2.32 2.96
N LEU A 55 -11.19 -2.87 3.17
CA LEU A 55 -11.46 -4.31 3.29
C LEU A 55 -12.35 -4.85 2.16
N ARG A 56 -12.51 -4.09 1.07
CA ARG A 56 -13.36 -4.46 -0.06
C ARG A 56 -12.61 -5.38 -1.03
N GLY A 57 -13.20 -6.52 -1.36
CA GLY A 57 -12.59 -7.53 -2.23
C GLY A 57 -11.34 -8.15 -1.62
N ALA A 58 -10.31 -8.36 -2.44
CA ALA A 58 -9.03 -8.97 -2.09
C ALA A 58 -8.28 -8.26 -0.96
N ALA A 59 -8.53 -6.97 -0.72
CA ALA A 59 -7.90 -6.26 0.39
C ALA A 59 -8.27 -6.82 1.78
N ARG A 60 -9.35 -7.59 1.90
CA ARG A 60 -9.67 -8.33 3.12
C ARG A 60 -8.73 -9.50 3.38
N HIS A 61 -8.18 -10.09 2.32
CA HIS A 61 -7.36 -11.30 2.40
C HIS A 61 -5.90 -10.95 2.64
N PHE A 62 -5.31 -11.57 3.66
CA PHE A 62 -3.92 -11.33 4.01
C PHE A 62 -2.98 -11.84 2.90
N GLU A 63 -3.38 -12.88 2.17
CA GLU A 63 -2.61 -13.47 1.08
C GLU A 63 -2.43 -12.49 -0.09
N ASP A 64 -3.40 -11.61 -0.34
CA ASP A 64 -3.37 -10.66 -1.45
C ASP A 64 -2.69 -9.34 -1.07
N ILE A 65 -3.00 -8.83 0.13
CA ILE A 65 -2.36 -7.63 0.70
C ILE A 65 -1.89 -7.95 2.12
N SER A 66 -0.65 -8.46 2.22
CA SER A 66 -0.05 -9.01 3.44
C SER A 66 0.48 -7.94 4.40
N ILE A 67 -0.35 -6.94 4.69
CA ILE A 67 -0.07 -5.87 5.65
C ILE A 67 -0.82 -6.13 6.97
N PRO A 68 -0.29 -5.66 8.11
CA PRO A 68 -0.98 -5.79 9.39
C PRO A 68 -2.39 -5.19 9.38
N GLY A 69 -3.31 -5.79 10.14
CA GLY A 69 -4.71 -5.36 10.21
C GLY A 69 -4.89 -3.90 10.65
N LYS A 70 -3.96 -3.32 11.43
CA LYS A 70 -4.00 -1.89 11.82
C LYS A 70 -4.02 -0.93 10.63
N TYR A 71 -3.58 -1.37 9.44
CA TYR A 71 -3.56 -0.59 8.22
C TYR A 71 -4.73 -0.90 7.27
N LYS A 72 -5.68 -1.74 7.71
CA LYS A 72 -6.88 -2.07 6.95
C LYS A 72 -8.10 -1.43 7.61
N VAL A 73 -8.84 -0.64 6.86
CA VAL A 73 -9.96 0.17 7.36
C VAL A 73 -11.26 -0.35 6.74
N GLU A 74 -12.22 -0.73 7.58
CA GLU A 74 -13.50 -1.31 7.11
C GLU A 74 -14.42 -0.26 6.50
N ASP A 75 -14.60 0.87 7.20
CA ASP A 75 -15.44 1.98 6.79
C ASP A 75 -14.64 3.31 6.81
N PRO A 76 -13.83 3.59 5.78
CA PRO A 76 -12.99 4.79 5.75
C PRO A 76 -13.78 6.10 5.78
N GLU A 77 -15.03 6.09 5.29
CA GLU A 77 -15.90 7.26 5.27
C GLU A 77 -16.50 7.51 6.67
N GLY A 78 -17.00 6.46 7.34
CA GLY A 78 -17.50 6.55 8.71
C GLY A 78 -16.41 6.72 9.77
N ASP A 79 -15.20 6.22 9.52
CA ASP A 79 -14.07 6.23 10.44
C ASP A 79 -12.94 7.21 10.04
N ALA A 80 -13.26 8.29 9.32
CA ALA A 80 -12.27 9.27 8.87
C ALA A 80 -11.34 9.79 9.99
N ALA A 81 -11.85 9.94 11.22
CA ALA A 81 -11.04 10.32 12.39
C ALA A 81 -9.98 9.26 12.75
N LYS A 82 -10.31 7.97 12.66
CA LYS A 82 -9.35 6.88 12.90
C LYS A 82 -8.30 6.82 11.80
N VAL A 83 -8.70 7.04 10.54
CA VAL A 83 -7.77 7.11 9.41
C VAL A 83 -6.77 8.25 9.61
N ILE A 84 -7.24 9.44 9.98
CA ILE A 84 -6.38 10.59 10.25
C ILE A 84 -5.44 10.32 11.43
N ALA A 85 -5.94 9.74 12.52
CA ALA A 85 -5.09 9.36 13.67
C ALA A 85 -3.98 8.36 13.27
N LEU A 86 -4.29 7.38 12.43
CA LEU A 86 -3.30 6.44 11.89
C LEU A 86 -2.27 7.15 10.98
N VAL A 87 -2.71 8.11 10.19
CA VAL A 87 -1.80 8.92 9.36
C VAL A 87 -0.82 9.71 10.23
N HIS A 88 -1.29 10.36 11.30
CA HIS A 88 -0.40 11.02 12.26
C HIS A 88 0.60 10.05 12.89
N ASP A 89 0.12 8.90 13.38
CA ASP A 89 0.96 7.86 13.99
C ASP A 89 2.07 7.40 13.03
N ILE A 90 1.73 7.15 11.76
CA ILE A 90 2.73 6.80 10.72
C ILE A 90 3.70 7.96 10.47
N MET A 91 3.22 9.20 10.45
CA MET A 91 4.08 10.35 10.14
C MET A 91 5.09 10.64 11.26
N GLU A 92 4.68 10.45 12.52
CA GLU A 92 5.51 10.62 13.72
C GLU A 92 6.46 9.44 13.93
N ASN A 93 6.00 8.20 13.68
CA ASN A 93 6.74 6.96 13.95
C ASN A 93 7.08 6.19 12.67
N PHE A 94 7.45 6.90 11.60
CA PHE A 94 7.55 6.32 10.26
C PHE A 94 8.48 5.11 10.16
N ASP A 95 9.64 5.14 10.81
CA ASP A 95 10.62 4.06 10.69
C ASP A 95 10.08 2.76 11.29
N ASP A 96 9.45 2.83 12.46
CA ASP A 96 8.79 1.68 13.12
C ASP A 96 7.64 1.13 12.26
N HIS A 97 6.84 2.02 11.69
CA HIS A 97 5.77 1.63 10.79
C HIS A 97 6.29 0.98 9.53
N SER A 98 7.35 1.53 8.93
CA SER A 98 7.99 1.01 7.72
C SER A 98 8.51 -0.42 7.92
N VAL A 99 9.06 -0.73 9.09
CA VAL A 99 9.49 -2.10 9.45
C VAL A 99 8.31 -3.08 9.38
N ALA A 100 7.12 -2.66 9.79
CA ALA A 100 5.92 -3.51 9.74
C ALA A 100 5.50 -3.91 8.30
N PHE A 101 6.00 -3.22 7.27
CA PHE A 101 5.76 -3.55 5.86
C PHE A 101 6.85 -4.42 5.24
N GLU A 102 7.95 -4.71 5.93
CA GLU A 102 9.05 -5.49 5.36
C GLU A 102 8.62 -6.89 4.91
N TYR A 103 7.77 -7.56 5.68
CA TYR A 103 7.25 -8.88 5.28
C TYR A 103 6.53 -8.80 3.94
N TYR A 104 5.66 -7.80 3.76
CA TYR A 104 4.94 -7.61 2.51
C TYR A 104 5.88 -7.28 1.35
N ARG A 105 6.86 -6.39 1.57
CA ARG A 105 7.88 -6.03 0.57
C ARG A 105 8.71 -7.25 0.14
N ARG A 106 9.18 -8.06 1.09
CA ARG A 106 9.92 -9.31 0.80
C ARG A 106 9.06 -10.28 0.00
N LYS A 107 7.79 -10.46 0.37
CA LYS A 107 6.86 -11.33 -0.36
C LYS A 107 6.66 -10.88 -1.81
N ILE A 108 6.49 -9.58 -2.05
CA ILE A 108 6.33 -9.05 -3.43
C ILE A 108 7.59 -9.33 -4.26
N LEU A 109 8.78 -9.15 -3.67
CA LEU A 109 10.06 -9.41 -4.35
C LEU A 109 10.25 -10.89 -4.67
N SER A 110 9.95 -11.79 -3.73
CA SER A 110 10.09 -13.24 -3.93
C SER A 110 9.11 -13.77 -4.98
N GLU A 111 7.85 -13.30 -4.98
CA GLU A 111 6.86 -13.67 -6.01
C GLU A 111 7.34 -13.29 -7.42
N ARG A 112 8.05 -12.16 -7.55
CA ARG A 112 8.65 -11.74 -8.83
C ARG A 112 9.77 -12.69 -9.25
N GLU A 113 10.65 -13.06 -8.33
CA GLU A 113 11.76 -13.98 -8.61
C GLU A 113 11.27 -15.39 -8.98
N GLU A 114 10.29 -15.92 -8.23
CA GLU A 114 9.66 -17.21 -8.50
C GLU A 114 9.01 -17.24 -9.88
N PHE A 115 8.30 -16.18 -10.26
CA PHE A 115 7.71 -16.07 -11.60
C PHE A 115 8.76 -16.17 -12.71
N PHE A 116 9.90 -15.46 -12.57
CA PHE A 116 10.98 -15.52 -13.55
C PHE A 116 11.64 -16.91 -13.61
N LEU A 117 11.81 -17.57 -12.48
CA LEU A 117 12.36 -18.94 -12.43
C LEU A 117 11.43 -19.95 -13.11
N GLN A 118 10.13 -19.87 -12.84
CA GLN A 118 9.13 -20.75 -13.48
C GLN A 118 9.07 -20.52 -14.99
N ALA A 119 9.09 -19.26 -15.45
CA ALA A 119 9.11 -18.95 -16.87
C ALA A 119 10.36 -19.50 -17.56
N ARG A 120 11.53 -19.44 -16.92
CA ARG A 120 12.78 -20.02 -17.45
C ARG A 120 12.80 -21.55 -17.48
N ASN A 121 12.01 -22.22 -16.66
CA ASN A 121 11.94 -23.69 -16.64
C ASN A 121 10.91 -24.26 -17.63
N LEU A 122 10.08 -23.40 -18.22
CA LEU A 122 9.05 -23.78 -19.21
C LEU A 122 9.54 -23.68 -20.66
N PHE A 123 10.68 -23.02 -20.91
CA PHE A 123 11.31 -22.83 -22.22
C PHE A 123 12.78 -23.25 -22.18
#